data_AF-A0A6H1LEJ0-F1
#
_entry.id   AF-A0A6H1LEJ0-F1
#
_cell.length_a   1.000
_cell.length_b   1.000
_cell.length_c   1.000
_cell.angle_alpha   90.00
_cell.angle_beta   90.00
_cell.angle_gamma   90.00
#
_symmetry.space_group_name_H-M   'P 1'
#
loop_
_entity.id
_entity.type
_entity.pdbx_description
1 polymer ?
#
loop_
_entity_poly.entity_id
_entity_poly.type
_entity_poly.pdbx_seq_one_letter_code
_entity_poly.pdbx_strand_id
1 'polypeptide(L)'
;MSDQLLRHPLAALRAGLGLTGEQYLDRLDDVHFALGEGRMAKGRQKVSRWENGVNSPEMPARYAMARLHGIPREAVTELGWPDFLLLAFPDDRPVLDSPWTLAGTVTAVAAAARGGSMQDRRGFLIASGATLSGLATSWSLALAEPAAALPTVPAKVSAVNTRLTPALLDVLEQRLDDLRRLDDVLGGARLRQTAVAEYELLNGLAARTGQHGPLEHRLLSLLAESARMCGWLQFDTGHHARAQRFYITALRASATAGDHQVGANTLAFMAIQVYSKGNPREAVGLVRTAQDATARKATPRVKSMLHARAYRVRPRPTTTRRGRTGSTRARSRCSPGPPPSISMTPAAP
;
A
#
# COMPACT_ATOMS: atom_id res chain seq x y z
N MET A 1 23.07 -12.18 -12.05
CA MET A 1 21.74 -12.12 -12.68
C MET A 1 21.21 -10.71 -12.44
N SER A 2 20.99 -9.94 -13.50
CA SER A 2 20.59 -8.54 -13.40
C SER A 2 19.29 -8.39 -12.60
N ASP A 3 19.31 -7.63 -11.50
CA ASP A 3 18.16 -7.26 -10.64
C ASP A 3 17.20 -6.36 -11.44
N GLN A 4 16.49 -6.94 -12.41
CA GLN A 4 15.61 -6.21 -13.31
C GLN A 4 14.31 -5.89 -12.58
N LEU A 5 14.19 -4.64 -12.10
CA LEU A 5 12.96 -4.11 -11.50
C LEU A 5 11.75 -4.34 -12.42
N LEU A 6 10.87 -5.28 -12.04
CA LEU A 6 9.63 -5.52 -12.77
C LEU A 6 8.61 -4.45 -12.39
N ARG A 7 8.21 -3.65 -13.38
CA ARG A 7 7.33 -2.48 -13.22
C ARG A 7 5.86 -2.77 -13.54
N HIS A 8 5.55 -4.01 -13.91
CA HIS A 8 4.22 -4.42 -14.36
C HIS A 8 3.88 -5.85 -13.87
N PRO A 9 2.63 -6.11 -13.42
CA PRO A 9 2.19 -7.43 -12.97
C PRO A 9 2.45 -8.55 -13.98
N LEU A 10 2.15 -8.31 -15.27
CA LEU A 10 2.43 -9.26 -16.35
C LEU A 10 3.91 -9.68 -16.41
N ALA A 11 4.83 -8.73 -16.26
CA ALA A 11 6.26 -9.02 -16.29
C ALA A 11 6.66 -9.92 -15.12
N ALA A 12 6.08 -9.72 -13.93
CA ALA A 12 6.29 -10.57 -12.76
C ALA A 12 5.72 -11.97 -12.95
N LEU A 13 4.49 -12.10 -13.48
CA LEU A 13 3.90 -13.42 -13.76
C LEU A 13 4.70 -14.19 -14.80
N ARG A 14 5.16 -13.51 -15.85
CA ARG A 14 6.01 -14.10 -16.88
C ARG A 14 7.37 -14.55 -16.33
N ALA A 15 8.01 -13.70 -15.52
CA ALA A 15 9.28 -14.02 -14.87
C ALA A 15 9.14 -15.20 -13.89
N GLY A 16 8.05 -15.26 -13.13
CA GLY A 16 7.76 -16.38 -12.23
C GLY A 16 7.57 -17.72 -12.94
N LEU A 17 7.16 -17.71 -14.21
CA LEU A 17 7.10 -18.90 -15.08
C LEU A 17 8.44 -19.20 -15.79
N GLY A 18 9.46 -18.35 -15.64
CA GLY A 18 10.73 -18.48 -16.34
C GLY A 18 10.65 -18.26 -17.86
N LEU A 19 9.64 -17.52 -18.34
CA LEU A 19 9.36 -17.38 -19.77
C LEU A 19 9.90 -16.06 -20.36
N THR A 20 10.40 -16.11 -21.58
CA THR A 20 10.61 -14.92 -22.42
C THR A 20 9.27 -14.35 -22.90
N GLY A 21 9.28 -13.13 -23.44
CA GLY A 21 8.06 -12.52 -24.00
C GLY A 21 7.46 -13.33 -25.15
N GLU A 22 8.29 -13.95 -25.99
CA GLU A 22 7.85 -14.80 -27.10
C GLU A 22 7.24 -16.11 -26.60
N GLN A 23 7.92 -16.82 -25.69
CA GLN A 23 7.40 -18.06 -25.10
C GLN A 23 6.09 -17.83 -24.32
N TYR A 24 5.94 -16.66 -23.68
CA TYR A 24 4.69 -16.28 -23.03
C TYR A 24 3.56 -16.09 -24.05
N LEU A 25 3.84 -15.45 -25.20
CA LEU A 25 2.85 -15.32 -26.28
C LEU A 25 2.44 -16.66 -26.86
N ASP A 26 3.37 -17.61 -27.00
CA ASP A 26 3.03 -18.95 -27.51
C ASP A 26 2.05 -19.67 -26.58
N ARG A 27 2.32 -19.67 -25.26
CA ARG A 27 1.38 -20.25 -24.29
C ARG A 27 0.05 -19.51 -24.26
N LEU A 28 0.09 -18.18 -24.38
CA LEU A 28 -1.13 -17.37 -24.40
C LEU A 28 -1.97 -17.66 -25.65
N ASP A 29 -1.33 -17.85 -26.81
CA ASP A 29 -1.98 -18.22 -28.08
C ASP A 29 -2.68 -19.58 -27.99
N ASP A 30 -2.05 -20.58 -27.36
CA ASP A 30 -2.67 -21.89 -27.16
C ASP A 30 -3.92 -21.80 -26.27
N VAL A 31 -3.88 -21.00 -25.19
CA VAL A 31 -5.06 -20.77 -24.35
C VAL A 31 -6.13 -19.97 -25.09
N HIS A 32 -5.73 -18.96 -25.86
CA HIS A 32 -6.64 -18.15 -26.68
C HIS A 32 -7.38 -19.01 -27.71
N PHE A 33 -6.66 -19.91 -28.39
CA PHE A 33 -7.24 -20.87 -29.32
C PHE A 33 -8.17 -21.86 -28.60
N ALA A 34 -7.77 -22.39 -27.44
CA ALA A 34 -8.60 -23.29 -26.64
C ALA A 34 -9.89 -22.64 -26.11
N LEU A 35 -9.93 -21.31 -25.98
CA LEU A 35 -11.13 -20.54 -25.64
C LEU A 35 -12.06 -20.28 -26.85
N GLY A 36 -11.68 -20.70 -28.06
CA GLY A 36 -12.47 -20.51 -29.27
C GLY A 36 -12.28 -19.16 -29.97
N GLU A 37 -11.31 -18.36 -29.52
CA GLU A 37 -11.06 -16.99 -30.02
C GLU A 37 -10.13 -16.97 -31.26
N GLY A 38 -9.73 -18.14 -31.76
CA GLY A 38 -8.79 -18.29 -32.88
C GLY A 38 -7.33 -18.11 -32.47
N ARG A 39 -6.43 -17.99 -33.46
CA ARG A 39 -4.99 -17.76 -33.23
C ARG A 39 -4.68 -16.27 -33.10
N MET A 40 -3.79 -15.93 -32.19
CA MET A 40 -3.32 -14.59 -31.91
C MET A 40 -2.25 -14.14 -32.89
N ALA A 41 -2.27 -12.85 -33.25
CA ALA A 41 -1.13 -12.21 -33.91
C ALA A 41 0.06 -12.09 -32.93
N LYS A 42 1.17 -12.78 -33.24
CA LYS A 42 2.39 -12.84 -32.42
C LYS A 42 3.46 -11.90 -32.97
N GLY A 43 3.50 -10.68 -32.45
CA GLY A 43 4.58 -9.72 -32.73
C GLY A 43 5.64 -9.75 -31.63
N ARG A 44 6.94 -9.73 -31.99
CA ARG A 44 8.07 -9.79 -31.04
C ARG A 44 8.01 -8.74 -29.91
N GLN A 45 7.44 -7.57 -30.18
CA GLN A 45 7.30 -6.48 -29.20
C GLN A 45 5.97 -6.47 -28.45
N LYS A 46 5.03 -7.38 -28.75
CA LYS A 46 3.63 -7.27 -28.27
C LYS A 46 3.54 -7.30 -26.74
N VAL A 47 4.18 -8.27 -26.09
CA VAL A 47 4.24 -8.35 -24.62
C VAL A 47 4.97 -7.16 -24.00
N SER A 48 6.10 -6.76 -24.59
CA SER A 48 6.85 -5.60 -24.09
C SER A 48 6.02 -4.30 -24.15
N ARG A 49 5.21 -4.11 -25.20
CA ARG A 49 4.31 -2.94 -25.29
C ARG A 49 3.21 -2.98 -24.22
N TRP A 50 2.67 -4.15 -23.90
CA TRP A 50 1.73 -4.32 -22.78
C TRP A 50 2.39 -4.02 -21.43
N GLU A 51 3.57 -4.60 -21.16
CA GLU A 51 4.31 -4.43 -19.90
C GLU A 51 4.74 -2.97 -19.66
N ASN A 52 4.99 -2.21 -20.73
CA ASN A 52 5.36 -0.80 -20.66
C ASN A 52 4.15 0.16 -20.72
N GLY A 53 2.92 -0.37 -20.79
CA GLY A 53 1.70 0.44 -20.85
C GLY A 53 1.53 1.23 -22.14
N VAL A 54 2.19 0.83 -23.24
CA VAL A 54 2.06 1.47 -24.55
C VAL A 54 0.67 1.22 -25.15
N ASN A 55 0.17 0.00 -24.99
CA ASN A 55 -1.20 -0.37 -25.32
C ASN A 55 -1.69 -1.45 -24.35
N SER A 56 -3.00 -1.57 -24.20
CA SER A 56 -3.62 -2.65 -23.43
C SER A 56 -3.95 -3.83 -24.35
N PRO A 57 -3.85 -5.07 -23.86
CA PRO A 57 -4.31 -6.24 -24.59
C PRO A 57 -5.81 -6.14 -24.90
N GLU A 58 -6.20 -6.70 -26.04
CA GLU A 58 -7.57 -6.96 -26.44
C GLU A 58 -8.30 -7.88 -25.42
N MET A 59 -9.64 -7.77 -25.34
CA MET A 59 -10.42 -8.53 -24.33
C MET A 59 -10.22 -10.05 -24.40
N PRO A 60 -10.24 -10.70 -25.60
CA PRO A 60 -9.91 -12.13 -25.71
C PRO A 60 -8.55 -12.50 -25.13
N ALA A 61 -7.51 -11.69 -25.38
CA ALA A 61 -6.18 -11.90 -24.81
C ALA A 61 -6.18 -11.77 -23.28
N ARG A 62 -7.00 -10.87 -22.70
CA ARG A 62 -7.13 -10.75 -21.24
C ARG A 62 -7.80 -11.98 -20.62
N TYR A 63 -8.84 -12.52 -21.26
CA TYR A 63 -9.48 -13.76 -20.80
C TYR A 63 -8.52 -14.95 -20.90
N ALA A 64 -7.71 -15.03 -21.96
CA ALA A 64 -6.66 -16.03 -22.08
C ALA A 64 -5.60 -15.87 -20.97
N MET A 65 -5.19 -14.64 -20.63
CA MET A 65 -4.27 -14.39 -19.51
C MET A 65 -4.88 -14.81 -18.16
N ALA A 66 -6.17 -14.51 -17.94
CA ALA A 66 -6.86 -14.91 -16.73
C ALA A 66 -6.90 -16.43 -16.60
N ARG A 67 -7.28 -17.15 -17.65
CA ARG A 67 -7.27 -18.61 -17.70
C ARG A 67 -5.88 -19.21 -17.47
N LEU A 68 -4.85 -18.63 -18.08
CA LEU A 68 -3.46 -19.07 -17.96
C LEU A 68 -2.93 -18.94 -16.52
N HIS A 69 -3.33 -17.90 -15.81
CA HIS A 69 -2.88 -17.62 -14.44
C HIS A 69 -3.87 -18.04 -13.35
N GLY A 70 -4.91 -18.81 -13.71
CA GLY A 70 -5.91 -19.30 -12.76
C GLY A 70 -6.76 -18.20 -12.11
N ILE A 71 -6.96 -17.08 -12.80
CA ILE A 71 -7.77 -15.94 -12.35
C ILE A 71 -9.21 -16.13 -12.86
N PRO A 72 -10.25 -15.88 -12.04
CA PRO A 72 -11.64 -15.93 -12.47
C PRO A 72 -11.93 -14.98 -13.64
N ARG A 73 -12.86 -15.36 -14.52
CA ARG A 73 -13.12 -14.63 -15.77
C ARG A 73 -13.76 -13.26 -15.51
N GLU A 74 -14.67 -13.22 -14.55
CA GLU A 74 -15.40 -12.05 -14.07
C GLU A 74 -14.47 -10.92 -13.60
N ALA A 75 -13.33 -11.28 -12.99
CA ALA A 75 -12.35 -10.32 -12.50
C ALA A 75 -11.75 -9.47 -13.62
N VAL A 76 -11.70 -9.98 -14.86
CA VAL A 76 -11.15 -9.25 -16.02
C VAL A 76 -11.97 -7.99 -16.32
N THR A 77 -13.29 -8.07 -16.19
CA THR A 77 -14.20 -6.95 -16.42
C THR A 77 -14.37 -6.07 -15.18
N GLU A 78 -14.37 -6.68 -14.00
CA GLU A 78 -14.55 -5.96 -12.73
C GLU A 78 -13.35 -5.10 -12.36
N LEU A 79 -12.14 -5.65 -12.48
CA LEU A 79 -10.90 -4.97 -12.09
C LEU A 79 -10.24 -4.25 -13.28
N GLY A 80 -10.43 -4.77 -14.50
CA GLY A 80 -9.82 -4.21 -15.70
C GLY A 80 -8.31 -4.43 -15.77
N TRP A 81 -7.70 -3.90 -16.84
CA TRP A 81 -6.26 -4.04 -17.09
C TRP A 81 -5.44 -2.94 -16.38
N PRO A 82 -4.29 -3.27 -15.74
CA PRO A 82 -3.72 -4.61 -15.52
C PRO A 82 -4.17 -5.26 -14.20
N ASP A 83 -5.09 -4.65 -13.46
CA ASP A 83 -5.39 -4.92 -12.06
C ASP A 83 -5.89 -6.35 -11.79
N PHE A 84 -6.61 -6.98 -12.74
CA PHE A 84 -7.02 -8.38 -12.55
C PHE A 84 -5.83 -9.34 -12.39
N LEU A 85 -4.66 -9.03 -12.97
CA LEU A 85 -3.44 -9.83 -12.82
C LEU A 85 -2.92 -9.85 -11.38
N LEU A 86 -3.32 -8.88 -10.55
CA LEU A 86 -2.91 -8.83 -9.16
C LEU A 86 -3.48 -10.01 -8.35
N LEU A 87 -4.57 -10.62 -8.79
CA LEU A 87 -5.18 -11.79 -8.14
C LEU A 87 -4.34 -13.07 -8.22
N ALA A 88 -3.40 -13.13 -9.16
CA ALA A 88 -2.46 -14.24 -9.30
C ALA A 88 -1.31 -14.20 -8.27
N PHE A 89 -1.30 -13.22 -7.35
CA PHE A 89 -0.31 -13.13 -6.28
C PHE A 89 -0.93 -13.37 -4.90
N PRO A 90 -0.99 -14.63 -4.43
CA PRO A 90 -1.67 -14.98 -3.18
C PRO A 90 -1.04 -14.35 -1.94
N ASP A 91 0.25 -14.02 -1.97
CA ASP A 91 0.98 -13.40 -0.84
C ASP A 91 0.40 -12.04 -0.39
N ASP A 92 -0.34 -11.34 -1.26
CA ASP A 92 -0.95 -10.05 -0.94
C ASP A 92 -2.35 -10.19 -0.33
N ARG A 93 -3.02 -11.33 -0.53
CA ARG A 93 -4.40 -11.58 -0.08
C ARG A 93 -4.59 -11.41 1.42
N PRO A 94 -3.67 -11.87 2.30
CA PRO A 94 -3.85 -11.62 3.74
C PRO A 94 -3.93 -10.14 4.11
N VAL A 95 -3.33 -9.25 3.32
CA VAL A 95 -3.39 -7.80 3.55
C VAL A 95 -4.60 -7.17 2.86
N LEU A 96 -4.94 -7.64 1.65
CA LEU A 96 -6.03 -7.10 0.84
C LEU A 96 -7.41 -7.57 1.31
N ASP A 97 -7.57 -8.87 1.56
CA ASP A 97 -8.88 -9.52 1.69
C ASP A 97 -9.31 -9.73 3.14
N SER A 98 -8.40 -9.53 4.11
CA SER A 98 -8.73 -9.69 5.53
C SER A 98 -9.95 -8.85 5.92
N PRO A 99 -10.83 -9.34 6.81
CA PRO A 99 -11.94 -8.53 7.30
C PRO A 99 -11.44 -7.30 8.07
N TRP A 100 -12.22 -6.22 8.10
CA TRP A 100 -11.92 -5.01 8.89
C TRP A 100 -12.27 -5.20 10.36
N THR A 101 -11.69 -6.24 10.95
CA THR A 101 -11.82 -6.61 12.37
C THR A 101 -10.44 -6.76 12.98
N LEU A 102 -10.36 -6.86 14.30
CA LEU A 102 -9.10 -7.14 14.99
C LEU A 102 -8.39 -8.39 14.45
N ALA A 103 -9.11 -9.49 14.25
CA ALA A 103 -8.53 -10.73 13.75
C ALA A 103 -7.94 -10.56 12.34
N GLY A 104 -8.63 -9.81 11.48
CA GLY A 104 -8.11 -9.45 10.16
C GLY A 104 -6.90 -8.52 10.22
N THR A 105 -6.89 -7.57 11.15
CA THR A 105 -5.73 -6.70 11.42
C THR A 105 -4.53 -7.52 11.86
N VAL A 106 -4.66 -8.42 12.83
CA VAL A 106 -3.57 -9.30 13.27
C VAL A 106 -3.02 -10.13 12.10
N THR A 107 -3.91 -10.65 11.26
CA THR A 107 -3.53 -11.40 10.05
C THR A 107 -2.72 -10.54 9.06
N ALA A 108 -3.20 -9.33 8.77
CA ALA A 108 -2.53 -8.39 7.88
C ALA A 108 -1.17 -7.91 8.43
N VAL A 109 -1.09 -7.69 9.75
CA VAL A 109 0.15 -7.31 10.44
C VAL A 109 1.19 -8.41 10.32
N ALA A 110 0.82 -9.65 10.66
CA ALA A 110 1.73 -10.78 10.54
C ALA A 110 2.19 -11.02 9.08
N ALA A 111 1.31 -10.77 8.09
CA ALA A 111 1.64 -10.90 6.68
C ALA A 111 2.60 -9.81 6.16
N ALA A 112 2.48 -8.57 6.66
CA ALA A 112 3.39 -7.48 6.28
C ALA A 112 4.81 -7.71 6.81
N ALA A 113 4.96 -8.28 8.02
CA ALA A 113 6.26 -8.61 8.63
C ALA A 113 7.03 -9.67 7.83
N ARG A 114 6.37 -10.77 7.44
CA ARG A 114 7.01 -11.91 6.73
C ARG A 114 7.66 -11.53 5.41
N GLY A 115 7.23 -10.42 4.78
CA GLY A 115 7.65 -10.06 3.44
C GLY A 115 7.10 -11.03 2.39
N GLY A 116 6.92 -10.57 1.15
CA GLY A 116 6.46 -11.43 0.06
C GLY A 116 7.59 -12.29 -0.48
N SER A 117 7.25 -13.46 -1.00
CA SER A 117 8.20 -14.47 -1.50
C SER A 117 9.02 -14.02 -2.73
N MET A 118 8.66 -12.90 -3.38
CA MET A 118 9.35 -12.44 -4.60
C MET A 118 10.06 -11.10 -4.43
N GLN A 119 11.39 -11.15 -4.54
CA GLN A 119 12.27 -10.00 -4.56
C GLN A 119 12.08 -9.10 -5.81
N ASP A 120 11.34 -9.57 -6.83
CA ASP A 120 11.21 -8.92 -8.16
C ASP A 120 9.99 -7.99 -8.34
N ARG A 121 9.05 -7.93 -7.39
CA ARG A 121 7.79 -7.18 -7.54
C ARG A 121 7.87 -5.71 -7.09
N ARG A 122 9.08 -5.16 -6.98
CA ARG A 122 9.34 -3.84 -6.36
C ARG A 122 8.68 -2.70 -7.13
N GLY A 123 8.56 -2.80 -8.45
CA GLY A 123 8.23 -1.67 -9.32
C GLY A 123 6.75 -1.29 -9.46
N PHE A 124 5.80 -2.10 -8.98
CA PHE A 124 4.37 -1.87 -9.16
C PHE A 124 3.56 -1.89 -7.85
N LEU A 125 2.33 -1.38 -7.93
CA LEU A 125 1.36 -1.33 -6.83
C LEU A 125 0.58 -2.65 -6.76
N ILE A 126 0.29 -3.14 -5.55
CA ILE A 126 -0.59 -4.29 -5.29
C ILE A 126 -2.08 -3.90 -5.17
N ALA A 127 -2.38 -2.60 -5.15
CA ALA A 127 -3.74 -2.06 -5.21
C ALA A 127 -3.75 -0.74 -6.02
N SER A 128 -4.65 -0.67 -6.99
CA SER A 128 -4.97 0.50 -7.83
C SER A 128 -6.47 0.53 -8.12
N GLY A 129 -6.94 1.58 -8.81
CA GLY A 129 -8.31 1.67 -9.29
C GLY A 129 -9.38 1.39 -8.22
N ALA A 130 -10.25 0.41 -8.52
CA ALA A 130 -11.36 0.01 -7.66
C ALA A 130 -10.88 -0.60 -6.33
N THR A 131 -9.84 -1.44 -6.34
CA THR A 131 -9.28 -2.05 -5.12
C THR A 131 -8.76 -1.01 -4.16
N LEU A 132 -8.00 -0.03 -4.66
CA LEU A 132 -7.44 1.05 -3.84
C LEU A 132 -8.54 1.95 -3.27
N SER A 133 -9.53 2.30 -4.09
CA SER A 133 -10.69 3.09 -3.64
C SER A 133 -11.53 2.34 -2.62
N GLY A 134 -11.73 1.03 -2.81
CA GLY A 134 -12.41 0.15 -1.88
C GLY A 134 -11.73 0.09 -0.52
N LEU A 135 -10.40 -0.04 -0.48
CA LEU A 135 -9.63 -0.03 0.78
C LEU A 135 -9.79 1.28 1.56
N ALA A 136 -9.77 2.43 0.88
CA ALA A 136 -9.98 3.73 1.51
C ALA A 136 -11.41 3.87 2.07
N THR A 137 -12.42 3.42 1.31
CA THR A 137 -13.81 3.40 1.75
C THR A 137 -14.01 2.48 2.95
N SER A 138 -13.49 1.25 2.90
CA SER A 138 -13.63 0.30 4.01
C SER A 138 -12.94 0.79 5.27
N TRP A 139 -11.78 1.45 5.18
CA TRP A 139 -11.17 2.13 6.32
C TRP A 139 -12.09 3.20 6.91
N SER A 140 -12.68 4.05 6.08
CA SER A 140 -13.60 5.10 6.54
C SER A 140 -14.86 4.53 7.18
N LEU A 141 -15.41 3.43 6.65
CA LEU A 141 -16.59 2.77 7.20
C LEU A 141 -16.27 2.11 8.55
N ALA A 142 -15.13 1.41 8.64
CA ALA A 142 -14.68 0.77 9.87
C ALA A 142 -14.43 1.77 11.03
N LEU A 143 -14.08 3.02 10.70
CA LEU A 143 -13.97 4.10 11.70
C LEU A 143 -15.33 4.71 12.10
N ALA A 144 -16.34 4.62 11.23
CA ALA A 144 -17.67 5.18 11.45
C ALA A 144 -18.57 4.25 12.27
N GLU A 145 -18.33 2.95 12.21
CA GLU A 145 -18.96 2.01 13.12
C GLU A 145 -18.53 2.36 14.56
N PRO A 146 -19.49 2.60 15.49
CA PRO A 146 -19.13 2.62 16.90
C PRO A 146 -18.43 1.29 17.17
N ALA A 147 -17.39 1.29 18.01
CA ALA A 147 -16.74 0.08 18.50
C ALA A 147 -17.76 -0.77 19.30
N ALA A 148 -18.76 -1.30 18.61
CA ALA A 148 -19.85 -2.07 19.12
C ALA A 148 -19.27 -3.43 19.40
N ALA A 149 -18.94 -3.65 20.67
CA ALA A 149 -18.66 -4.92 21.29
C ALA A 149 -17.95 -5.90 20.36
N LEU A 150 -16.65 -5.68 20.14
CA LEU A 150 -15.79 -6.73 19.59
C LEU A 150 -16.03 -7.98 20.45
N PRO A 151 -16.44 -9.12 19.84
CA PRO A 151 -16.61 -10.34 20.61
C PRO A 151 -15.27 -10.65 21.28
N THR A 152 -15.29 -10.71 22.61
CA THR A 152 -14.15 -11.11 23.44
C THR A 152 -13.65 -12.45 22.93
N VAL A 153 -12.56 -12.45 22.16
CA VAL A 153 -11.92 -13.69 21.74
C VAL A 153 -11.41 -14.36 23.02
N PRO A 154 -11.79 -15.63 23.31
CA PRO A 154 -11.30 -16.30 24.49
C PRO A 154 -9.77 -16.36 24.45
N ALA A 155 -9.14 -15.78 25.45
CA ALA A 155 -7.70 -15.69 25.57
C ALA A 155 -7.07 -17.09 25.59
N LYS A 156 -6.30 -17.45 24.57
CA LYS A 156 -5.19 -18.39 24.79
C LYS A 156 -4.12 -17.63 25.57
N VAL A 157 -4.17 -17.74 26.89
CA VAL A 157 -3.17 -17.23 27.82
C VAL A 157 -1.82 -17.84 27.45
N SER A 158 -1.00 -17.13 26.68
CA SER A 158 0.43 -17.42 26.61
C SER A 158 1.05 -16.84 27.87
N ALA A 159 1.74 -17.70 28.63
CA ALA A 159 2.28 -17.44 29.97
C ALA A 159 3.41 -16.38 30.06
N VAL A 160 3.60 -15.54 29.02
CA VAL A 160 4.53 -14.40 29.04
C VAL A 160 3.70 -13.12 28.93
N ASN A 161 3.06 -12.78 30.04
CA ASN A 161 2.20 -11.60 30.15
C ASN A 161 3.09 -10.37 30.35
N THR A 162 3.67 -9.83 29.26
CA THR A 162 4.30 -8.51 29.32
C THR A 162 3.19 -7.52 29.64
N ARG A 163 3.11 -7.07 30.89
CA ARG A 163 2.07 -6.12 31.31
C ARG A 163 2.27 -4.83 30.52
N LEU A 164 1.25 -4.47 29.75
CA LEU A 164 1.21 -3.19 29.07
C LEU A 164 1.07 -2.09 30.13
N THR A 165 1.96 -1.09 30.09
CA THR A 165 1.92 0.05 31.02
C THR A 165 1.96 1.35 30.22
N PRO A 166 1.39 2.46 30.75
CA PRO A 166 1.52 3.77 30.12
C PRO A 166 2.97 4.14 29.83
N ALA A 167 3.88 3.93 30.79
CA ALA A 167 5.30 4.24 30.64
C ALA A 167 5.97 3.46 29.49
N LEU A 168 5.62 2.18 29.30
CA LEU A 168 6.11 1.41 28.15
C LEU A 168 5.62 2.03 26.83
N LEU A 169 4.35 2.42 26.76
CA LEU A 169 3.79 3.05 25.56
C LEU A 169 4.42 4.41 25.29
N ASP A 170 4.72 5.20 26.32
CA ASP A 170 5.43 6.47 26.19
C ASP A 170 6.84 6.28 25.58
N VAL A 171 7.56 5.24 26.03
CA VAL A 171 8.88 4.88 25.47
C VAL A 171 8.77 4.45 24.00
N LEU A 172 7.76 3.64 23.64
CA LEU A 172 7.55 3.20 22.26
C LEU A 172 7.17 4.37 21.34
N GLU A 173 6.34 5.29 21.83
CA GLU A 173 5.98 6.51 21.11
C GLU A 173 7.22 7.38 20.85
N GLN A 174 8.05 7.58 21.87
CA GLN A 174 9.32 8.30 21.76
C GLN A 174 10.27 7.67 20.74
N ARG A 175 10.38 6.33 20.71
CA ARG A 175 11.20 5.61 19.73
C ARG A 175 10.73 5.83 18.29
N LEU A 176 9.41 5.82 18.05
CA LEU A 176 8.88 6.17 16.73
C LEU A 176 9.18 7.62 16.37
N ASP A 177 9.13 8.53 17.34
CA ASP A 177 9.50 9.93 17.15
C ASP A 177 10.98 10.12 16.79
N ASP A 178 11.87 9.37 17.43
CA ASP A 178 13.29 9.33 17.09
C ASP A 178 13.53 8.78 15.70
N LEU A 179 12.81 7.72 15.30
CA LEU A 179 12.91 7.17 13.94
C LEU A 179 12.45 8.17 12.87
N ARG A 180 11.40 8.97 13.13
CA ARG A 180 10.97 10.05 12.22
C ARG A 180 12.08 11.09 12.05
N ARG A 181 12.67 11.54 13.16
CA ARG A 181 13.77 12.52 13.14
C ARG A 181 15.01 11.98 12.43
N LEU A 182 15.33 10.70 12.64
CA LEU A 182 16.44 10.06 11.95
C LEU A 182 16.21 9.97 10.44
N ASP A 183 14.97 9.72 9.99
CA ASP A 183 14.64 9.68 8.56
C ASP A 183 14.92 11.02 7.88
N ASP A 184 14.56 12.12 8.54
CA ASP A 184 14.84 13.48 8.05
C ASP A 184 16.34 13.77 7.88
N VAL A 185 17.21 13.12 8.66
CA VAL A 185 18.66 13.36 8.69
C VAL A 185 19.45 12.37 7.82
N LEU A 186 19.16 11.07 7.93
CA LEU A 186 19.95 10.01 7.30
C LEU A 186 19.40 9.57 5.93
N GLY A 187 18.12 9.83 5.68
CA GLY A 187 17.38 9.31 4.54
C GLY A 187 16.96 7.84 4.70
N GLY A 188 15.79 7.51 4.14
CA GLY A 188 15.07 6.30 4.50
C GLY A 188 15.69 4.95 4.13
N ALA A 189 16.67 4.91 3.22
CA ALA A 189 17.30 3.66 2.80
C ALA A 189 18.06 2.94 3.93
N ARG A 190 18.71 3.70 4.82
CA ARG A 190 19.51 3.16 5.93
C ARG A 190 18.65 2.74 7.12
N LEU A 191 17.47 3.34 7.29
CA LEU A 191 16.59 3.09 8.44
C LEU A 191 15.58 1.97 8.23
N ARG A 192 15.42 1.48 7.00
CA ARG A 192 14.40 0.47 6.66
C ARG A 192 14.46 -0.77 7.57
N GLN A 193 15.65 -1.30 7.86
CA GLN A 193 15.78 -2.47 8.72
C GLN A 193 15.41 -2.14 10.17
N THR A 194 15.85 -1.00 10.69
CA THR A 194 15.53 -0.54 12.05
C THR A 194 14.03 -0.31 12.23
N ALA A 195 13.37 0.35 11.26
CA ALA A 195 11.93 0.57 11.31
C ALA A 195 11.13 -0.74 11.22
N VAL A 196 11.58 -1.72 10.43
CA VAL A 196 10.95 -3.05 10.37
C VAL A 196 11.14 -3.80 11.70
N ALA A 197 12.31 -3.69 12.34
CA ALA A 197 12.54 -4.28 13.65
C ALA A 197 11.63 -3.64 14.73
N GLU A 198 11.45 -2.32 14.70
CA GLU A 198 10.51 -1.63 15.60
C GLU A 198 9.06 -2.08 15.38
N TYR A 199 8.68 -2.23 14.11
CA TYR A 199 7.37 -2.77 13.74
C TYR A 199 7.16 -4.20 14.22
N GLU A 200 8.17 -5.07 14.09
CA GLU A 200 8.11 -6.46 14.56
C GLU A 200 8.03 -6.54 16.09
N LEU A 201 8.72 -5.65 16.81
CA LEU A 201 8.59 -5.51 18.26
C LEU A 201 7.15 -5.17 18.66
N LEU A 202 6.57 -4.12 18.07
CA LEU A 202 5.19 -3.68 18.33
C LEU A 202 4.18 -4.78 17.97
N ASN A 203 4.37 -5.47 16.84
CA ASN A 203 3.55 -6.62 16.46
C ASN A 203 3.65 -7.75 17.48
N GLY A 204 4.87 -8.08 17.93
CA GLY A 204 5.11 -9.10 18.93
C GLY A 204 4.49 -8.78 20.29
N LEU A 205 4.36 -7.49 20.66
CA LEU A 205 3.63 -7.05 21.84
C LEU A 205 2.12 -7.17 21.62
N ALA A 206 1.59 -6.67 20.50
CA ALA A 206 0.16 -6.70 20.19
C ALA A 206 -0.38 -8.14 20.08
N ALA A 207 0.42 -9.10 19.61
CA ALA A 207 0.04 -10.51 19.52
C ALA A 207 -0.07 -11.21 20.90
N ARG A 208 0.50 -10.63 21.96
CA ARG A 208 0.51 -11.19 23.32
C ARG A 208 -0.49 -10.52 24.26
N THR A 209 -1.09 -9.42 23.85
CA THR A 209 -2.12 -8.71 24.62
C THR A 209 -3.51 -9.28 24.29
N GLY A 210 -4.23 -9.73 25.32
CA GLY A 210 -5.57 -10.33 25.18
C GLY A 210 -6.73 -9.49 25.71
N GLN A 211 -6.46 -8.28 26.21
CA GLN A 211 -7.49 -7.36 26.70
C GLN A 211 -7.64 -6.19 25.72
N HIS A 212 -8.87 -5.72 25.47
CA HIS A 212 -9.13 -4.60 24.56
C HIS A 212 -9.43 -3.34 25.36
N GLY A 213 -8.45 -2.92 26.16
CA GLY A 213 -8.51 -1.69 26.94
C GLY A 213 -7.91 -0.49 26.22
N PRO A 214 -7.92 0.69 26.87
CA PRO A 214 -7.34 1.91 26.31
C PRO A 214 -5.85 1.78 25.95
N LEU A 215 -5.10 0.96 26.68
CA LEU A 215 -3.67 0.75 26.43
C LEU A 215 -3.45 -0.04 25.14
N GLU A 216 -4.25 -1.06 24.86
CA GLU A 216 -4.13 -1.86 23.64
C GLU A 216 -4.57 -1.08 22.40
N HIS A 217 -5.57 -0.21 22.53
CA HIS A 217 -5.91 0.73 21.47
C HIS A 217 -4.73 1.66 21.16
N ARG A 218 -4.07 2.19 22.19
CA ARG A 218 -2.87 3.02 22.03
C ARG A 218 -1.71 2.22 21.43
N LEU A 219 -1.51 0.95 21.81
CA LEU A 219 -0.52 0.06 21.19
C LEU A 219 -0.82 -0.18 19.70
N LEU A 220 -2.08 -0.39 19.33
CA LEU A 220 -2.51 -0.56 17.94
C LEU A 220 -2.32 0.74 17.12
N SER A 221 -2.54 1.91 17.71
CA SER A 221 -2.17 3.20 17.11
C SER A 221 -0.68 3.30 16.82
N LEU A 222 0.17 2.93 17.79
CA LEU A 222 1.64 2.93 17.61
C LEU A 222 2.07 1.92 16.54
N LEU A 223 1.44 0.74 16.51
CA LEU A 223 1.68 -0.27 15.47
C LEU A 223 1.26 0.24 14.09
N ALA A 224 0.11 0.89 13.98
CA ALA A 224 -0.36 1.52 12.74
C ALA A 224 0.64 2.56 12.25
N GLU A 225 1.19 3.36 13.17
CA GLU A 225 2.13 4.39 12.81
C GLU A 225 3.51 3.86 12.42
N SER A 226 4.00 2.83 13.12
CA SER A 226 5.20 2.09 12.75
C SER A 226 5.06 1.43 11.37
N ALA A 227 3.89 0.85 11.07
CA ALA A 227 3.60 0.29 9.75
C ALA A 227 3.62 1.38 8.68
N ARG A 228 2.97 2.53 8.92
CA ARG A 228 3.01 3.67 7.98
C ARG A 228 4.45 4.13 7.71
N MET A 229 5.28 4.20 8.74
CA MET A 229 6.70 4.54 8.59
C MET A 229 7.44 3.51 7.74
N CYS A 230 7.26 2.21 7.99
CA CYS A 230 7.80 1.16 7.12
C CYS A 230 7.34 1.35 5.67
N GLY A 231 6.07 1.70 5.46
CA GLY A 231 5.53 1.99 4.13
C GLY A 231 6.26 3.13 3.43
N TRP A 232 6.52 4.22 4.14
CA TRP A 232 7.27 5.38 3.64
C TRP A 232 8.70 5.01 3.23
N LEU A 233 9.44 4.33 4.10
CA LEU A 233 10.83 3.94 3.82
C LEU A 233 10.94 2.95 2.65
N GLN A 234 9.95 2.07 2.49
CA GLN A 234 9.87 1.18 1.33
C GLN A 234 9.54 1.95 0.06
N PHE A 235 8.66 2.94 0.13
CA PHE A 235 8.32 3.79 -1.00
C PHE A 235 9.52 4.61 -1.48
N ASP A 236 10.25 5.24 -0.56
CA ASP A 236 11.43 6.06 -0.87
C ASP A 236 12.57 5.27 -1.51
N THR A 237 12.63 3.97 -1.21
CA THR A 237 13.60 3.03 -1.82
C THR A 237 13.06 2.32 -3.06
N GLY A 238 11.88 2.70 -3.56
CA GLY A 238 11.29 2.15 -4.79
C GLY A 238 10.62 0.77 -4.64
N HIS A 239 10.40 0.28 -3.42
CA HIS A 239 9.70 -0.98 -3.13
C HIS A 239 8.19 -0.75 -2.99
N HIS A 240 7.52 -0.38 -4.10
CA HIS A 240 6.12 0.06 -4.09
C HIS A 240 5.13 -0.98 -3.57
N ALA A 241 5.28 -2.25 -3.97
CA ALA A 241 4.42 -3.34 -3.49
C ALA A 241 4.53 -3.53 -1.97
N ARG A 242 5.76 -3.54 -1.44
CA ARG A 242 5.99 -3.64 0.02
C ARG A 242 5.45 -2.43 0.76
N ALA A 243 5.64 -1.24 0.19
CA ALA A 243 5.10 -0.02 0.76
C ALA A 243 3.57 -0.09 0.92
N GLN A 244 2.84 -0.55 -0.10
CA GLN A 244 1.40 -0.70 -0.01
C GLN A 244 0.96 -1.76 1.00
N ARG A 245 1.69 -2.88 1.15
CA ARG A 245 1.38 -3.83 2.23
C ARG A 245 1.40 -3.15 3.59
N PHE A 246 2.46 -2.41 3.87
CA PHE A 246 2.61 -1.67 5.13
C PHE A 246 1.55 -0.57 5.29
N TYR A 247 1.24 0.18 4.24
CA TYR A 247 0.19 1.20 4.31
C TYR A 247 -1.20 0.60 4.55
N ILE A 248 -1.56 -0.49 3.88
CA ILE A 248 -2.86 -1.15 4.08
C ILE A 248 -2.95 -1.72 5.50
N THR A 249 -1.87 -2.32 5.99
CA THR A 249 -1.76 -2.76 7.38
C THR A 249 -1.92 -1.59 8.36
N ALA A 250 -1.32 -0.43 8.08
CA ALA A 250 -1.48 0.77 8.88
C ALA A 250 -2.94 1.27 8.91
N LEU A 251 -3.64 1.25 7.77
CA LEU A 251 -5.07 1.60 7.71
C LEU A 251 -5.89 0.65 8.60
N ARG A 252 -5.69 -0.67 8.49
CA ARG A 252 -6.40 -1.67 9.28
C ARG A 252 -6.15 -1.51 10.78
N ALA A 253 -4.89 -1.36 11.18
CA ALA A 253 -4.52 -1.12 12.56
C ALA A 253 -5.11 0.18 13.11
N SER A 254 -5.08 1.27 12.32
CA SER A 254 -5.68 2.55 12.72
C SER A 254 -7.20 2.46 12.87
N ALA A 255 -7.89 1.75 11.98
CA ALA A 255 -9.32 1.51 12.08
C ALA A 255 -9.66 0.70 13.35
N THR A 256 -8.88 -0.36 13.63
CA THR A 256 -9.07 -1.19 14.83
C THR A 256 -8.81 -0.40 16.11
N ALA A 257 -7.85 0.52 16.10
CA ALA A 257 -7.55 1.40 17.24
C ALA A 257 -8.59 2.53 17.41
N GLY A 258 -9.36 2.86 16.36
CA GLY A 258 -10.18 4.07 16.29
C GLY A 258 -9.39 5.35 15.99
N ASP A 259 -8.14 5.21 15.51
CA ASP A 259 -7.22 6.32 15.27
C ASP A 259 -7.40 6.94 13.88
N HIS A 260 -8.24 7.96 13.86
CA HIS A 260 -8.56 8.73 12.66
C HIS A 260 -7.33 9.47 12.09
N GLN A 261 -6.40 9.90 12.95
CA GLN A 261 -5.28 10.75 12.53
C GLN A 261 -4.20 9.93 11.83
N VAL A 262 -3.83 8.79 12.41
CA VAL A 262 -2.83 7.88 11.80
C VAL A 262 -3.35 7.33 10.47
N GLY A 263 -4.64 6.95 10.41
CA GLY A 263 -5.24 6.47 9.17
C GLY A 263 -5.29 7.53 8.07
N ALA A 264 -5.70 8.75 8.38
CA ALA A 264 -5.73 9.86 7.41
C ALA A 264 -4.33 10.24 6.92
N ASN A 265 -3.34 10.25 7.82
CA ASN A 265 -1.95 10.46 7.43
C ASN A 265 -1.45 9.34 6.50
N THR A 266 -1.82 8.09 6.79
CA THR A 266 -1.49 6.94 5.92
C THR A 266 -2.09 7.09 4.52
N LEU A 267 -3.36 7.47 4.39
CA LEU A 267 -3.97 7.77 3.09
C LEU A 267 -3.24 8.91 2.35
N ALA A 268 -2.77 9.93 3.06
CA ALA A 268 -1.99 11.01 2.47
C ALA A 268 -0.64 10.53 1.92
N PHE A 269 0.03 9.59 2.58
CA PHE A 269 1.25 8.95 2.07
C PHE A 269 0.96 8.06 0.85
N MET A 270 -0.10 7.27 0.90
CA MET A 270 -0.55 6.47 -0.26
C MET A 270 -0.89 7.37 -1.46
N ALA A 271 -1.49 8.54 -1.23
CA ALA A 271 -1.79 9.50 -2.29
C ALA A 271 -0.52 10.00 -3.00
N ILE A 272 0.57 10.26 -2.27
CA ILE A 272 1.86 10.62 -2.87
C ILE A 272 2.41 9.46 -3.70
N GLN A 273 2.34 8.25 -3.17
CA GLN A 273 2.81 7.06 -3.88
C GLN A 273 2.09 6.90 -5.21
N VAL A 274 0.76 6.95 -5.20
CA VAL A 274 -0.08 6.78 -6.38
C VAL A 274 0.09 7.94 -7.37
N TYR A 275 0.20 9.17 -6.87
CA TYR A 275 0.53 10.34 -7.69
C TYR A 275 1.89 10.18 -8.39
N SER A 276 2.92 9.71 -7.68
CA SER A 276 4.27 9.48 -8.25
C SER A 276 4.29 8.43 -9.36
N LYS A 277 3.30 7.52 -9.38
CA LYS A 277 3.10 6.51 -10.42
C LYS A 277 2.28 7.01 -11.62
N GLY A 278 1.81 8.26 -11.60
CA GLY A 278 1.08 8.87 -12.70
C GLY A 278 -0.45 8.82 -12.57
N ASN A 279 -0.98 8.49 -11.39
CA ASN A 279 -2.42 8.34 -11.16
C ASN A 279 -2.99 9.47 -10.26
N PRO A 280 -3.07 10.73 -10.74
CA PRO A 280 -3.49 11.86 -9.91
C PRO A 280 -4.96 11.79 -9.47
N ARG A 281 -5.84 11.16 -10.25
CA ARG A 281 -7.27 11.01 -9.90
C ARG A 281 -7.46 10.14 -8.66
N GLU A 282 -6.79 8.99 -8.62
CA GLU A 282 -6.81 8.09 -7.45
C GLU A 282 -6.20 8.79 -6.22
N ALA A 283 -5.09 9.51 -6.41
CA ALA A 283 -4.46 10.27 -5.32
C ALA A 283 -5.39 11.33 -4.72
N VAL A 284 -6.17 12.05 -5.55
CA VAL A 284 -7.20 12.99 -5.08
C VAL A 284 -8.27 12.25 -4.29
N GLY A 285 -8.75 11.09 -4.77
CA GLY A 285 -9.73 10.26 -4.08
C GLY A 285 -9.29 9.91 -2.66
N LEU A 286 -8.05 9.42 -2.49
CA LEU A 286 -7.49 9.06 -1.18
C LEU A 286 -7.44 10.24 -0.21
N VAL A 287 -6.97 11.41 -0.66
CA VAL A 287 -6.90 12.60 0.19
C VAL A 287 -8.30 13.07 0.59
N ARG A 288 -9.28 12.97 -0.32
CA ARG A 288 -10.66 13.36 -0.06
C ARG A 288 -11.30 12.45 0.98
N THR A 289 -11.16 11.13 0.86
CA THR A 289 -11.60 10.17 1.87
C THR A 289 -10.99 10.46 3.23
N ALA A 290 -9.69 10.81 3.28
CA ALA A 290 -9.03 11.20 4.53
C ALA A 290 -9.60 12.49 5.14
N GLN A 291 -9.92 13.49 4.33
CA GLN A 291 -10.55 14.74 4.79
C GLN A 291 -11.95 14.50 5.34
N ASP A 292 -12.76 13.71 4.63
CA ASP A 292 -14.15 13.42 4.99
C ASP A 292 -14.21 12.63 6.30
N ALA A 293 -13.40 11.56 6.42
CA ALA A 293 -13.33 10.74 7.62
C ALA A 293 -12.85 11.52 8.87
N THR A 294 -12.08 12.60 8.68
CA THR A 294 -11.49 13.34 9.80
C THR A 294 -12.06 14.73 10.04
N ALA A 295 -13.09 15.15 9.28
CA ALA A 295 -13.62 16.52 9.31
C ALA A 295 -13.91 17.05 10.73
N ARG A 296 -14.47 16.19 11.60
CA ARG A 296 -14.84 16.51 13.00
C ARG A 296 -13.84 16.01 14.06
N LYS A 297 -12.83 15.24 13.69
CA LYS A 297 -11.94 14.51 14.62
C LYS A 297 -10.46 14.86 14.49
N ALA A 298 -10.03 15.46 13.37
CA ALA A 298 -8.64 15.84 13.16
C ALA A 298 -8.27 17.14 13.90
N THR A 299 -7.02 17.17 14.41
CA THR A 299 -6.35 18.38 14.87
C THR A 299 -6.15 19.38 13.72
N PRO A 300 -6.00 20.69 14.01
CA PRO A 300 -5.68 21.68 12.98
C PRO A 300 -4.43 21.33 12.15
N ARG A 301 -3.44 20.69 12.78
CA ARG A 301 -2.20 20.23 12.16
C ARG A 301 -2.46 19.18 11.08
N VAL A 302 -3.27 18.16 11.39
CA VAL A 302 -3.67 17.11 10.42
C VAL A 302 -4.51 17.71 9.29
N LYS A 303 -5.45 18.62 9.60
CA LYS A 303 -6.24 19.32 8.58
C LYS A 303 -5.35 20.10 7.61
N SER A 304 -4.42 20.89 8.15
CA SER A 304 -3.46 21.68 7.35
C SER A 304 -2.61 20.78 6.43
N MET A 305 -2.06 19.68 6.98
CA MET A 305 -1.33 18.68 6.19
C MET A 305 -2.20 18.11 5.06
N LEU A 306 -3.45 17.70 5.32
CA LEU A 306 -4.35 17.16 4.30
C LEU A 306 -4.66 18.20 3.21
N HIS A 307 -4.85 19.47 3.55
CA HIS A 307 -5.02 20.54 2.56
C HIS A 307 -3.77 20.73 1.69
N ALA A 308 -2.57 20.72 2.29
CA ALA A 308 -1.31 20.77 1.54
C ALA A 308 -1.16 19.58 0.58
N ARG A 309 -1.58 18.38 1.03
CA ARG A 309 -1.56 17.16 0.20
C ARG A 309 -2.57 17.24 -0.94
N ALA A 310 -3.79 17.70 -0.68
CA ALA A 310 -4.84 17.91 -1.70
C ALA A 310 -4.35 18.85 -2.80
N TYR A 311 -3.67 19.95 -2.43
CA TYR A 311 -3.07 20.87 -3.38
C TYR A 311 -1.98 20.20 -4.23
N ARG A 312 -1.10 19.41 -3.61
CA ARG A 312 0.02 18.74 -4.30
C ARG A 312 -0.43 17.71 -5.33
N VAL A 313 -1.49 16.94 -5.02
CA VAL A 313 -1.98 15.88 -5.92
C VAL A 313 -2.90 16.39 -7.03
N ARG A 314 -3.29 17.68 -6.99
CA ARG A 314 -4.15 18.28 -8.00
C ARG A 314 -3.48 18.21 -9.38
N PRO A 315 -4.20 17.77 -10.44
CA PRO A 315 -3.70 17.82 -11.79
C PRO A 315 -3.27 19.26 -12.14
N ARG A 316 -2.07 19.42 -12.70
CA ARG A 316 -1.66 20.72 -13.23
C ARG A 316 -2.45 20.98 -14.51
N PRO A 317 -2.98 22.19 -14.72
CA PRO A 317 -3.61 22.54 -15.99
C PRO A 317 -2.59 22.32 -17.10
N THR A 318 -2.96 21.53 -18.11
CA THR A 318 -2.13 21.31 -19.29
C THR A 318 -2.01 22.63 -20.03
N THR A 319 -0.89 23.34 -19.84
CA THR A 319 -0.55 24.46 -20.73
C THR A 319 -0.44 23.89 -22.13
N THR A 320 -1.25 24.41 -23.04
CA THR A 320 -1.39 24.00 -24.43
C THR A 320 -0.01 23.87 -25.09
N ARG A 321 0.14 22.85 -25.94
CA ARG A 321 1.34 22.43 -26.68
C ARG A 321 1.98 23.56 -27.53
N ARG A 322 2.66 24.53 -26.90
CA ARG A 322 3.50 25.54 -27.60
C ARG A 322 4.82 25.90 -26.89
N GLY A 323 5.19 25.18 -25.82
CA GLY A 323 6.45 25.41 -25.07
C GLY A 323 7.31 24.16 -24.83
N ARG A 324 7.17 23.12 -25.67
CA ARG A 324 7.82 21.81 -25.45
C ARG A 324 9.25 21.74 -26.04
N THR A 325 10.10 22.72 -25.73
CA THR A 325 11.55 22.65 -25.98
C THR A 325 12.41 22.99 -24.75
N GLY A 326 11.84 23.47 -23.64
CA GLY A 326 12.61 23.79 -22.41
C GLY A 326 12.58 22.77 -21.26
N SER A 327 11.68 21.79 -21.27
CA SER A 327 11.34 21.01 -20.06
C SER A 327 12.26 19.82 -19.74
N THR A 328 13.08 19.36 -20.70
CA THR A 328 13.87 18.12 -20.49
C THR A 328 15.07 18.31 -19.54
N ARG A 329 15.49 19.56 -19.25
CA ARG A 329 16.62 19.85 -18.35
C ARG A 329 16.24 20.08 -16.88
N ALA A 330 14.94 20.22 -16.56
CA ALA A 330 14.50 20.51 -15.18
C ALA A 330 14.19 19.27 -14.35
N ARG A 331 14.09 18.07 -14.96
CA ARG A 331 13.81 16.82 -14.23
C ARG A 331 14.96 16.31 -13.36
N SER A 332 16.19 16.79 -13.58
CA SER A 332 17.37 16.36 -12.83
C SER A 332 17.71 17.23 -11.61
N ARG A 333 16.92 18.26 -11.29
CA ARG A 333 17.21 19.19 -10.17
C ARG A 333 16.14 19.26 -9.09
N CYS A 334 15.06 18.48 -9.18
CA CYS A 334 14.10 18.35 -8.10
C CYS A 334 14.14 16.94 -7.52
N SER A 335 15.13 16.65 -6.67
CA SER A 335 14.89 15.76 -5.54
C SER A 335 14.22 16.61 -4.46
N PRO A 336 12.92 16.43 -4.18
CA PRO A 336 12.32 17.03 -3.00
C PRO A 336 12.72 16.17 -1.80
N GLY A 337 13.39 16.77 -0.81
CA GLY A 337 13.61 16.14 0.50
C GLY A 337 12.30 15.74 1.18
N PRO A 338 12.39 15.00 2.30
CA PRO A 338 11.23 14.49 3.02
C PRO A 338 10.30 15.64 3.43
N PRO A 339 8.97 15.41 3.47
CA PRO A 339 8.04 16.38 4.04
C PRO A 339 8.41 16.61 5.52
N PRO A 340 8.27 17.83 6.07
CA PRO A 340 8.65 18.10 7.46
C PRO A 340 7.92 17.15 8.41
N SER A 341 8.68 16.51 9.30
CA SER A 341 8.15 15.68 10.37
C SER A 341 7.28 16.50 11.31
N ILE A 342 6.08 15.97 11.57
CA ILE A 342 5.04 16.61 12.35
C ILE A 342 4.99 15.84 13.69
N SER A 343 5.82 16.24 14.65
CA SER A 343 5.84 15.70 16.01
C SER A 343 4.53 16.02 16.77
N MET A 344 3.95 15.04 17.44
CA MET A 344 2.85 15.28 18.39
C MET A 344 3.47 15.68 19.73
N THR A 345 3.69 16.97 19.95
CA THR A 345 3.82 17.49 21.32
C THR A 345 2.42 17.49 21.94
N PRO A 346 2.22 16.93 23.14
CA PRO A 346 0.96 17.11 23.85
C PRO A 346 0.81 18.60 24.16
N ALA A 347 -0.40 19.12 23.96
CA ALA A 347 -0.76 20.44 24.47
C ALA A 347 -0.59 20.40 26.00
N ALA A 348 0.29 21.24 26.52
CA ALA A 348 0.36 21.52 27.95
C ALA A 348 -0.99 22.09 28.42
N PRO A 349 -1.39 21.82 29.68
CA PRO A 349 -2.77 21.92 30.17
C PRO A 349 -3.42 23.29 30.05
#